data_AF-A0A962VU60-F1
#
_entry.id   AF-A0A962VU60-F1
#
_cell.length_a   1.000
_cell.length_b   1.000
_cell.length_c   1.000
_cell.angle_alpha   90.00
_cell.angle_beta   90.00
_cell.angle_gamma   90.00
#
_symmetry.space_group_name_H-M   'P 1'
#
loop_
_entity.id
_entity.type
_entity.pdbx_description
1 polymer ?
#
loop_
_entity_poly.entity_id
_entity_poly.type
_entity_poly.pdbx_seq_one_letter_code
_entity_poly.pdbx_strand_id
1 'polypeptide(L)'
;MVDEAFAVQQAPWRNTALPTMFWGVEGYAVLPLMLWLVYLRWWTFGLAVSCVVGLTVIRAFGLDARSAYRRVGAGLIQWLSGGHVRATARYWERRY
;
A
#
# COMPACT_ATOMS: atom_id res chain seq x y z
N MET A 1 -10.05 -26.63 -29.41
CA MET A 1 -10.22 -25.16 -29.49
C MET A 1 -10.72 -24.55 -28.16
N VAL A 2 -10.49 -25.19 -27.00
CA VAL A 2 -10.87 -24.63 -25.69
C VAL A 2 -9.65 -24.00 -24.96
N ASP A 3 -8.43 -24.24 -25.46
CA ASP A 3 -7.20 -23.89 -24.72
C ASP A 3 -6.72 -22.43 -24.90
N GLU A 4 -7.02 -21.77 -26.02
CA GLU A 4 -6.52 -20.40 -26.26
C GLU A 4 -7.27 -19.31 -25.49
N ALA A 5 -8.55 -19.54 -25.17
CA ALA A 5 -9.37 -18.59 -24.40
C ALA A 5 -8.86 -18.45 -22.95
N PHE A 6 -8.24 -19.49 -22.39
CA PHE A 6 -7.61 -19.45 -21.06
C PHE A 6 -6.18 -18.92 -21.08
N ALA A 7 -5.47 -18.99 -22.22
CA ALA A 7 -4.10 -18.47 -22.34
C ALA A 7 -4.03 -16.94 -22.11
N VAL A 8 -4.99 -16.18 -22.64
CA VAL A 8 -5.11 -14.74 -22.38
C VAL A 8 -5.49 -14.47 -20.91
N GLN A 9 -6.31 -15.33 -20.32
CA GLN A 9 -6.69 -15.21 -18.91
C GLN A 9 -5.53 -15.52 -17.95
N GLN A 10 -4.62 -16.41 -18.34
CA GLN A 10 -3.42 -16.76 -17.58
C GLN A 10 -2.19 -15.95 -18.01
N ALA A 11 -2.38 -14.88 -18.79
CA ALA A 11 -1.28 -14.06 -19.23
C ALA A 11 -0.47 -13.57 -18.02
N PRO A 12 0.86 -13.82 -17.97
CA PRO A 12 1.67 -13.55 -16.77
C PRO A 12 1.59 -12.10 -16.29
N TRP A 13 1.38 -11.15 -17.21
CA TRP A 13 1.23 -9.74 -16.90
C TRP A 13 -0.06 -9.41 -16.16
N ARG A 14 -1.13 -10.21 -16.27
CA ARG A 14 -2.37 -10.02 -15.50
C ARG A 14 -2.15 -10.20 -14.01
N ASN A 15 -1.21 -11.06 -13.62
CA ASN A 15 -0.85 -11.31 -12.23
C ASN A 15 0.06 -10.23 -11.61
N THR A 16 0.61 -9.32 -12.42
CA THR A 16 1.44 -8.20 -11.91
C THR A 16 0.63 -7.11 -11.23
N ALA A 17 -0.68 -7.07 -11.48
CA ALA A 17 -1.59 -6.12 -10.82
C ALA A 17 -2.00 -6.57 -9.40
N LEU A 18 -1.78 -7.84 -9.05
CA LEU A 18 -2.08 -8.34 -7.72
C LEU A 18 -0.99 -7.91 -6.74
N PRO A 19 -1.35 -7.44 -5.54
CA PRO A 19 -0.37 -7.09 -4.53
C PRO A 19 0.43 -8.32 -4.11
N THR A 20 1.74 -8.16 -3.93
CA THR A 20 2.63 -9.24 -3.46
C THR A 20 2.18 -9.71 -2.08
N MET A 21 2.03 -11.03 -1.90
CA MET A 21 1.59 -11.64 -0.65
C MET A 21 2.71 -12.46 -0.03
N PHE A 22 2.91 -12.32 1.27
CA PHE A 22 3.73 -13.18 2.10
C PHE A 22 2.84 -13.87 3.11
N TRP A 23 2.51 -15.14 2.86
CA TRP A 23 1.78 -15.99 3.80
C TRP A 23 0.44 -15.38 4.26
N GLY A 24 -0.28 -14.77 3.32
CA GLY A 24 -1.56 -14.09 3.58
C GLY A 24 -1.45 -12.63 4.02
N VAL A 25 -0.23 -12.13 4.26
CA VAL A 25 0.03 -10.72 4.59
C VAL A 25 0.48 -9.98 3.33
N GLU A 26 -0.10 -8.81 3.08
CA GLU A 26 0.34 -7.97 1.97
C GLU A 26 1.79 -7.49 2.18
N GLY A 27 2.62 -7.54 1.14
CA GLY A 27 4.05 -7.24 1.24
C GLY A 27 4.34 -5.84 1.79
N TYR A 28 3.51 -4.83 1.45
CA TYR A 28 3.65 -3.49 2.02
C TYR A 28 3.30 -3.41 3.50
N ALA A 29 2.46 -4.30 4.02
CA ALA A 29 2.11 -4.33 5.44
C ALA A 29 3.29 -4.76 6.33
N VAL A 30 4.34 -5.38 5.75
CA VAL A 30 5.54 -5.83 6.46
C VAL A 30 6.56 -4.70 6.70
N LEU A 31 6.41 -3.55 6.04
CA LEU A 31 7.34 -2.42 6.17
C LEU A 31 7.62 -1.96 7.61
N PRO A 32 6.64 -1.90 8.54
CA PRO A 32 6.91 -1.51 9.92
C PRO A 32 7.85 -2.50 10.64
N LEU A 33 7.75 -3.80 10.33
CA LEU A 33 8.65 -4.82 10.86
C LEU A 33 10.05 -4.67 10.29
N MET A 34 10.19 -4.31 9.01
CA MET A 34 11.50 -4.01 8.41
C MET A 34 12.16 -2.80 9.08
N LEU A 35 11.39 -1.74 9.35
CA LEU A 35 11.89 -0.58 10.09
C LEU A 35 12.29 -0.94 11.52
N TRP A 36 11.49 -1.79 12.17
CA TRP A 36 11.82 -2.30 13.50
C TRP A 36 13.10 -3.13 13.51
N LEU A 37 13.32 -4.01 12.52
CA LEU A 37 14.54 -4.82 12.42
C LEU A 37 15.80 -3.97 12.36
N VAL A 38 15.74 -2.78 11.76
CA VAL A 38 16.85 -1.81 11.74
C VAL A 38 17.02 -1.10 13.08
N TYR A 39 15.93 -0.81 13.80
CA TYR A 39 15.95 -0.04 15.04
C TYR A 39 16.12 -0.89 16.32
N LEU A 40 15.76 -2.18 16.29
CA LEU A 40 16.02 -3.20 17.32
C LEU A 40 15.64 -2.80 18.76
N ARG A 41 14.47 -2.19 18.95
CA ARG A 41 13.92 -1.82 20.28
C ARG A 41 12.62 -2.57 20.57
N TRP A 42 12.51 -3.23 21.72
CA TRP A 42 11.35 -4.06 22.05
C TRP A 42 10.02 -3.30 22.14
N TRP A 43 10.01 -2.05 22.61
CA TRP A 43 8.76 -1.27 22.62
C TRP A 43 8.25 -0.97 21.20
N THR A 44 9.15 -0.66 20.27
CA THR A 44 8.77 -0.41 18.87
C THR A 44 8.42 -1.69 18.12
N PHE A 45 8.75 -2.87 18.67
CA PHE A 45 8.28 -4.16 18.14
C PHE A 45 6.75 -4.25 18.27
N GLY A 46 6.22 -3.96 19.46
CA GLY A 46 4.77 -3.98 19.71
C GLY A 46 4.02 -3.02 18.79
N LEU A 47 4.60 -1.83 18.57
CA LEU A 47 4.07 -0.86 17.60
C LEU A 47 4.08 -1.41 16.16
N ALA A 48 5.21 -1.97 15.72
CA ALA A 48 5.36 -2.51 14.38
C ALA A 48 4.37 -3.65 14.10
N VAL A 49 4.25 -4.61 15.04
CA VAL A 49 3.27 -5.70 14.96
C VAL A 49 1.84 -5.15 14.89
N SER A 50 1.50 -4.19 15.74
CA SER A 50 0.17 -3.56 15.75
C SER A 50 -0.15 -2.88 14.41
N CYS A 51 0.83 -2.21 13.79
CA CYS A 51 0.66 -1.64 12.45
C CYS A 51 0.43 -2.72 11.39
N VAL A 52 1.18 -3.82 11.41
CA VAL A 52 0.99 -4.93 10.45
C VAL A 52 -0.40 -5.53 10.58
N VAL A 53 -0.83 -5.82 11.82
CA VAL A 53 -2.17 -6.35 12.10
C VAL A 53 -3.24 -5.37 11.63
N GLY A 54 -3.11 -4.09 11.96
CA GLY A 54 -4.06 -3.05 11.53
C GLY A 54 -4.17 -2.96 10.01
N LEU A 55 -3.06 -2.97 9.28
CA LEU A 55 -3.06 -2.96 7.81
C LEU A 55 -3.66 -4.24 7.22
N THR A 56 -3.42 -5.38 7.85
CA THR A 56 -4.00 -6.66 7.44
C THR A 56 -5.51 -6.71 7.67
N VAL A 57 -5.99 -6.12 8.77
CA VAL A 57 -7.44 -5.97 9.03
C VAL A 57 -8.07 -5.01 8.03
N ILE A 58 -7.44 -3.87 7.73
CA ILE A 58 -7.91 -2.91 6.72
C ILE A 58 -8.05 -3.58 5.34
N ARG A 59 -7.15 -4.52 5.01
CA ARG A 59 -7.23 -5.33 3.80
C ARG A 59 -8.48 -6.20 3.74
N ALA A 60 -8.98 -6.71 4.86
CA ALA A 60 -10.25 -7.45 4.90
C ALA A 60 -11.44 -6.58 4.45
N PHE A 61 -11.33 -5.26 4.51
CA PHE A 61 -12.30 -4.29 3.99
C PHE A 61 -12.05 -3.88 2.53
N GLY A 62 -11.12 -4.54 1.82
CA GLY A 62 -10.83 -4.29 0.41
C GLY A 62 -9.84 -3.14 0.14
N LEU A 63 -9.14 -2.65 1.17
CA LEU A 63 -8.14 -1.59 1.03
C LEU A 63 -6.72 -2.16 1.07
N ASP A 64 -5.95 -1.95 0.01
CA ASP A 64 -4.53 -2.31 0.00
C ASP A 64 -3.71 -1.47 0.98
N ALA A 65 -2.70 -2.06 1.61
CA ALA A 65 -1.79 -1.40 2.54
C ALA A 65 -1.08 -0.20 1.89
N ARG A 66 -0.72 -0.31 0.59
CA ARG A 66 -0.17 0.83 -0.18
C ARG A 66 -1.11 2.03 -0.22
N SER A 67 -2.42 1.78 -0.39
CA SER A 67 -3.44 2.82 -0.41
C SER A 67 -3.64 3.43 0.98
N ALA A 68 -3.57 2.61 2.03
CA ALA A 68 -3.59 3.08 3.42
C ALA A 68 -2.42 4.03 3.70
N TYR A 69 -1.18 3.67 3.33
CA TYR A 69 -0.02 4.55 3.48
C TYR A 69 -0.18 5.88 2.74
N ARG A 70 -0.71 5.85 1.51
CA ARG A 70 -0.97 7.08 0.75
C ARG A 70 -1.98 7.99 1.44
N ARG A 71 -3.06 7.43 2.01
CA ARG A 71 -4.05 8.22 2.76
C ARG A 71 -3.46 8.82 4.02
N VAL A 72 -2.71 8.02 4.79
CA VAL A 72 -2.04 8.50 6.01
C VAL A 72 -1.03 9.60 5.67
N GLY A 73 -0.20 9.39 4.64
CA GLY A 73 0.77 10.39 4.19
C GLY A 73 0.11 11.68 3.69
N ALA A 74 -0.94 11.57 2.87
CA ALA A 74 -1.70 12.73 2.41
C ALA A 74 -2.35 13.50 3.57
N GLY A 75 -2.93 12.78 4.53
CA GLY A 75 -3.52 13.38 5.74
C GLY A 75 -2.46 14.07 6.61
N LEU A 76 -1.29 13.45 6.79
CA LEU A 76 -0.17 14.06 7.51
C LEU A 76 0.31 15.35 6.85
N ILE A 77 0.49 15.33 5.52
CA ILE A 77 0.89 16.52 4.76
C ILE A 77 -0.18 17.61 4.87
N GLN A 78 -1.46 17.24 4.75
CA GLN A 78 -2.57 18.18 4.89
C GLN A 78 -2.60 18.82 6.27
N TRP A 79 -2.39 18.02 7.32
CA TRP A 79 -2.35 18.49 8.70
C TRP A 79 -1.16 19.43 8.95
N LEU A 80 0.05 19.04 8.52
CA LEU A 80 1.27 19.84 8.67
C LEU A 80 1.26 21.13 7.85
N SER A 81 0.58 21.15 6.69
CA SER A 81 0.44 22.34 5.85
C SER A 81 -0.73 23.25 6.25
N GLY A 82 -1.45 22.93 7.33
CA GLY A 82 -2.63 23.69 7.77
C GLY A 82 -3.76 23.71 6.73
N GLY A 83 -3.89 22.66 5.91
CA GLY A 83 -4.90 22.55 4.87
C GLY A 83 -4.56 23.23 3.53
N HIS A 84 -3.36 23.80 3.37
CA HIS A 84 -2.95 24.53 2.16
C HIS A 84 -2.47 23.64 1.01
N VAL A 85 -2.74 22.33 1.05
CA VAL A 85 -2.41 21.43 -0.08
C VAL A 85 -3.34 21.74 -1.25
N ARG A 86 -2.90 22.63 -2.14
CA ARG A 86 -3.56 22.82 -3.44
C ARG A 86 -3.34 21.55 -4.25
N ALA A 87 -4.42 20.99 -4.78
CA ALA A 87 -4.30 19.95 -5.79
C ALA A 87 -3.48 20.52 -6.95
N THR A 88 -2.29 19.97 -7.18
CA THR A 88 -1.50 20.34 -8.34
C THR A 88 -2.35 20.05 -9.57
N ALA A 89 -2.54 21.06 -10.44
CA ALA A 89 -3.31 20.93 -11.67
C ALA A 89 -2.84 19.67 -12.43
N ARG A 90 -3.80 18.91 -12.94
CA ARG A 90 -3.52 17.66 -13.66
C ARG A 90 -2.60 17.97 -14.82
N TYR A 91 -1.70 17.04 -15.18
CA TYR A 91 -0.65 17.33 -16.15
C TYR A 91 -1.18 17.77 -17.52
N TRP A 92 -2.42 17.38 -17.88
CA TRP A 92 -3.10 17.80 -19.11
C TRP A 92 -3.76 19.19 -19.05
N GLU A 93 -3.85 19.81 -17.87
CA GLU A 93 -4.34 21.19 -17.68
C GLU A 93 -3.19 22.21 -17.69
N ARG A 94 -1.92 21.77 -17.70
CA ARG A 94 -0.77 22.67 -17.81
C ARG A 94 -0.63 23.15 -19.25
N ARG A 95 -0.99 24.42 -19.48
CA ARG A 95 -0.65 25.15 -20.71
C ARG A 95 0.82 25.55 -20.60
N TYR A 96 1.67 24.98 -21.46
CA TYR A 96 3.09 25.35 -21.58
C TYR A 96 3.25 26.80 -22.02
#